data_AF-A0A3M0Y754-F1
#
_entry.id   AF-A0A3M0Y754-F1
#
_cell.length_a   1.000
_cell.length_b   1.000
_cell.length_c   1.000
_cell.angle_alpha   90.00
_cell.angle_beta   90.00
_cell.angle_gamma   90.00
#
_symmetry.space_group_name_H-M   'P 1'
#
loop_
_entity.id
_entity.type
_entity.pdbx_description
1 polymer ?
#
loop_
_entity_poly.entity_id
_entity_poly.type
_entity_poly.pdbx_seq_one_letter_code
_entity_poly.pdbx_strand_id
1 'polypeptide(L)'
;VGQLYLGGPNDKFSIFVKTNKWRSKLRVRKQEEFEKLVRDIGGKSLGEIMDAVFDGVLRTYAKRKRPFVRVELDGKTEREVGALLQLLMCEIMMLGKLMGVNPFDQPNVEEYKEEVRKLLAN
;
A
#
# COMPACT_ATOMS: atom_id res chain seq x y z
N VAL A 1 3.35 9.94 9.88
CA VAL A 1 2.41 9.05 9.17
C VAL A 1 2.20 7.72 9.91
N GLY A 2 3.25 6.94 10.24
CA GLY A 2 3.09 5.66 10.96
C GLY A 2 2.38 5.72 12.32
N GLN A 3 2.49 6.85 13.04
CA GLN A 3 1.80 7.04 14.33
C GLN A 3 0.28 6.94 14.23
N LEU A 4 -0.34 7.47 13.17
CA LEU A 4 -1.79 7.38 12.98
C LEU A 4 -2.23 5.94 12.71
N TYR A 5 -1.51 5.24 11.83
CA TYR A 5 -1.87 3.87 11.43
C TYR A 5 -1.64 2.85 12.54
N LEU A 6 -0.60 3.03 13.36
CA LEU A 6 -0.26 2.09 14.43
C LEU A 6 -0.85 2.47 15.79
N GLY A 7 -0.95 3.76 16.09
CA GLY A 7 -1.35 4.31 17.39
C GLY A 7 -2.73 4.99 17.40
N GLY A 8 -3.30 5.28 16.24
CA GLY A 8 -4.66 5.82 16.13
C GLY A 8 -5.75 4.74 16.25
N PRO A 9 -7.01 5.12 15.99
CA PRO A 9 -8.16 4.21 16.02
C PRO A 9 -7.97 2.97 15.15
N ASN A 10 -8.69 1.88 15.47
CA ASN A 10 -8.65 0.63 14.71
C ASN A 10 -9.80 0.54 13.71
N ASP A 11 -9.74 1.42 12.72
CA ASP A 11 -10.76 1.70 11.72
C ASP A 11 -10.18 1.68 10.29
N LYS A 12 -9.02 1.02 10.12
CA LYS A 12 -8.25 1.01 8.86
C LYS A 12 -7.93 -0.41 8.44
N PHE A 13 -8.10 -0.67 7.16
CA PHE A 13 -7.58 -1.84 6.46
C PHE A 13 -6.46 -1.38 5.52
N SER A 14 -5.35 -2.10 5.47
CA SER A 14 -4.19 -1.71 4.67
C SER A 14 -3.80 -2.80 3.66
N ILE A 15 -3.60 -2.41 2.40
CA ILE A 15 -3.03 -3.28 1.37
C ILE A 15 -1.57 -2.83 1.17
N PHE A 16 -0.63 -3.71 1.46
CA PHE A 16 0.80 -3.48 1.25
C PHE A 16 1.24 -4.16 -0.04
N VAL A 17 1.74 -3.37 -0.99
CA VAL A 17 2.25 -3.88 -2.26
C VAL A 17 3.77 -3.79 -2.28
N LYS A 18 4.44 -4.92 -2.55
CA LYS A 18 5.91 -5.00 -2.65
C LYS A 18 6.30 -5.65 -3.98
N THR A 19 7.47 -5.25 -4.50
CA THR A 19 8.10 -5.93 -5.63
C THR A 19 9.32 -6.73 -5.17
N ASN A 20 9.50 -7.93 -5.71
CA ASN A 20 10.58 -8.84 -5.30
C ASN A 20 11.92 -8.59 -6.03
N LYS A 21 11.93 -7.78 -7.10
CA LYS A 21 13.15 -7.44 -7.85
C LYS A 21 13.64 -6.03 -7.55
N TRP A 22 14.78 -5.94 -6.86
CA TRP A 22 15.53 -4.71 -6.67
C TRP A 22 16.58 -4.53 -7.77
N ARG A 23 16.52 -3.42 -8.51
CA ARG A 23 17.53 -3.08 -9.54
C ARG A 23 18.73 -2.30 -8.99
N SER A 24 18.59 -1.73 -7.78
CA SER A 24 19.64 -0.91 -7.18
C SER A 24 20.84 -1.76 -6.77
N LYS A 25 22.04 -1.32 -7.18
CA LYS A 25 23.32 -1.88 -6.72
C LYS A 25 23.89 -1.13 -5.51
N LEU A 26 23.16 -0.15 -4.98
CA LEU A 26 23.63 0.66 -3.86
C LEU A 26 23.76 -0.20 -2.60
N ARG A 27 24.90 -0.07 -1.94
CA ARG A 27 25.21 -0.72 -0.66
C ARG A 27 25.61 0.32 0.38
N VAL A 28 25.30 0.04 1.62
CA VAL A 28 25.75 0.86 2.76
C VAL A 28 27.27 0.74 2.86
N ARG A 29 27.94 1.89 2.92
CA ARG A 29 29.38 1.93 3.15
C ARG A 29 29.68 1.42 4.56
N LYS A 30 30.78 0.70 4.71
CA LYS A 30 31.24 0.28 6.03
C LYS A 30 31.80 1.51 6.75
N GLN A 31 31.07 1.99 7.75
CA GLN A 31 31.42 3.16 8.57
C GLN A 31 30.98 2.89 10.01
N GLU A 32 31.80 3.29 10.98
CA GLU A 32 31.57 2.98 12.40
C GLU A 32 30.27 3.62 12.92
N GLU A 33 29.90 4.79 12.40
CA GLU A 33 28.66 5.47 12.78
C GLU A 33 27.41 4.66 12.40
N PHE A 34 27.45 3.93 11.28
CA PHE A 34 26.33 3.10 10.85
C PHE A 34 26.24 1.80 11.65
N GLU A 35 27.39 1.21 12.00
CA GLU A 35 27.45 0.02 12.85
C GLU A 35 26.90 0.27 14.26
N LYS A 36 26.98 1.51 14.75
CA LYS A 36 26.35 1.95 16.02
C LYS A 36 24.83 1.99 15.94
N LEU A 37 24.25 2.23 14.76
CA LEU A 37 22.80 2.28 14.55
C LEU A 37 22.22 0.88 14.39
N VAL A 38 22.81 0.08 13.51
CA VAL A 38 22.42 -1.29 13.24
C VAL A 38 23.70 -2.08 13.04
N ARG A 39 23.94 -3.03 13.95
CA ARG A 39 25.08 -3.93 13.87
C ARG A 39 25.05 -4.71 12.55
N ASP A 40 26.21 -4.80 11.90
CA ASP A 40 26.48 -5.47 10.64
C ASP A 40 25.66 -4.92 9.46
N ILE A 41 25.32 -3.62 9.48
CA ILE A 41 24.63 -2.95 8.37
C ILE A 41 25.57 -2.66 7.19
N GLY A 42 26.87 -2.51 7.46
CA GLY A 42 27.88 -2.25 6.44
C GLY A 42 27.91 -3.33 5.36
N GLY A 43 27.73 -2.93 4.10
CA GLY A 43 27.72 -3.82 2.94
C GLY A 43 26.34 -4.37 2.57
N LYS A 44 25.31 -4.22 3.41
CA LYS A 44 23.93 -4.55 3.02
C LYS A 44 23.49 -3.66 1.85
N SER A 45 22.78 -4.27 0.90
CA SER A 45 22.17 -3.57 -0.22
C SER A 45 20.94 -2.79 0.23
N LEU A 46 20.58 -1.76 -0.54
CA LEU A 46 19.34 -1.02 -0.30
C LEU A 46 18.10 -1.94 -0.36
N GLY A 47 18.12 -2.97 -1.21
CA GLY A 47 17.03 -3.96 -1.28
C GLY A 47 16.85 -4.74 0.02
N GLU A 48 17.95 -5.24 0.60
CA GLU A 48 17.93 -5.94 1.89
C GLU A 48 17.40 -5.05 3.03
N ILE A 49 17.77 -3.76 3.02
CA ILE A 49 17.29 -2.80 4.02
C ILE A 49 15.80 -2.53 3.85
N MET A 50 15.35 -2.29 2.61
CA MET A 50 13.93 -2.05 2.32
C MET A 50 13.07 -3.27 2.65
N ASP A 51 13.56 -4.47 2.39
CA ASP A 51 12.89 -5.72 2.75
C ASP A 51 12.75 -5.86 4.26
N ALA A 52 13.82 -5.58 5.02
CA ALA A 52 13.79 -5.59 6.47
C ALA A 52 12.81 -4.55 7.04
N VAL A 53 12.77 -3.34 6.47
CA VAL A 53 11.82 -2.30 6.86
C VAL A 53 10.38 -2.75 6.58
N PHE A 54 10.11 -3.28 5.39
CA PHE A 54 8.78 -3.75 5.00
C PHE A 54 8.28 -4.86 5.94
N ASP A 55 9.09 -5.89 6.16
CA ASP A 55 8.73 -6.99 7.06
C ASP A 55 8.61 -6.52 8.53
N GLY A 56 9.42 -5.55 8.96
CA GLY A 56 9.30 -4.92 10.26
C GLY A 56 7.95 -4.21 10.47
N VAL A 57 7.48 -3.50 9.44
CA VAL A 57 6.15 -2.86 9.45
C VAL A 57 5.05 -3.93 9.52
N LEU A 58 5.07 -4.96 8.67
CA LEU A 58 4.05 -6.01 8.65
C LEU A 58 3.98 -6.78 9.97
N ARG A 59 5.14 -7.13 10.56
CA ARG A 59 5.21 -7.77 11.88
C ARG A 59 4.62 -6.87 12.97
N THR A 60 4.81 -5.56 12.86
CA THR A 60 4.23 -4.61 13.82
C THR A 60 2.71 -4.52 13.66
N TYR A 61 2.20 -4.50 12.42
CA TYR A 61 0.76 -4.57 12.14
C TYR A 61 0.14 -5.85 12.72
N ALA A 62 0.75 -7.01 12.46
CA ALA A 62 0.29 -8.29 13.00
C ALA A 62 0.29 -8.30 14.53
N LYS A 63 1.38 -7.85 15.18
CA LYS A 63 1.47 -7.74 16.65
C LYS A 63 0.39 -6.83 17.24
N ARG A 64 0.06 -5.73 16.56
CA ARG A 64 -0.99 -4.79 16.98
C ARG A 64 -2.39 -5.18 16.49
N LYS A 65 -2.57 -6.37 15.90
CA LYS A 65 -3.85 -6.85 15.35
C LYS A 65 -4.49 -5.84 14.40
N ARG A 66 -3.67 -5.13 13.62
CA ARG A 66 -4.14 -4.24 12.54
C ARG A 66 -4.41 -5.10 11.31
N PRO A 67 -5.60 -5.03 10.69
CA PRO A 67 -5.91 -5.88 9.55
C PRO A 67 -5.18 -5.38 8.29
N PHE A 68 -4.55 -6.30 7.56
CA PHE A 68 -3.84 -5.97 6.33
C PHE A 68 -3.78 -7.15 5.38
N VAL A 69 -3.52 -6.84 4.10
CA VAL A 69 -3.14 -7.80 3.05
C VAL A 69 -1.77 -7.44 2.51
N ARG A 70 -0.99 -8.46 2.16
CA ARG A 70 0.30 -8.33 1.47
C ARG A 70 0.14 -8.83 0.04
N VAL A 71 0.49 -8.00 -0.93
CA VAL A 71 0.55 -8.35 -2.35
C VAL A 71 1.99 -8.24 -2.82
N GLU A 72 2.49 -9.30 -3.44
CA GLU A 72 3.83 -9.36 -4.01
C GLU A 72 3.77 -9.42 -5.52
N LEU A 73 4.58 -8.56 -6.15
CA LEU A 73 4.78 -8.53 -7.59
C LEU A 73 6.20 -9.00 -7.91
N ASP A 74 6.36 -9.71 -9.02
CA ASP A 74 7.69 -10.13 -9.46
C ASP A 74 8.54 -8.95 -9.93
N GLY A 75 7.89 -7.86 -10.35
CA GLY A 75 8.54 -6.65 -10.82
C GLY A 75 7.57 -5.49 -11.01
N LYS A 76 7.98 -4.51 -11.82
CA LYS A 76 7.21 -3.29 -12.13
C LYS A 76 6.97 -3.18 -13.63
N THR A 77 6.57 -4.27 -14.25
CA THR A 77 6.23 -4.27 -15.68
C THR A 77 4.74 -3.95 -15.85
N GLU A 78 4.36 -3.57 -17.06
CA GLU A 78 2.99 -3.31 -17.46
C GLU A 78 2.08 -4.52 -17.17
N ARG A 79 2.62 -5.73 -17.38
CA ARG A 79 1.92 -6.99 -17.05
C ARG A 79 1.63 -7.12 -15.55
N GLU A 80 2.63 -6.89 -14.70
CA GLU A 80 2.48 -7.03 -13.24
C GLU A 80 1.50 -5.98 -12.70
N VAL A 81 1.61 -4.74 -13.17
CA VAL A 81 0.70 -3.65 -12.79
C VAL A 81 -0.71 -3.93 -13.30
N GLY A 82 -0.86 -4.39 -14.55
CA GLY A 82 -2.16 -4.77 -15.10
C GLY A 82 -2.83 -5.90 -14.31
N ALA A 83 -2.06 -6.91 -13.90
CA ALA A 83 -2.55 -8.00 -13.06
C ALA A 83 -3.01 -7.50 -11.68
N LEU A 84 -2.26 -6.60 -11.05
CA LEU A 84 -2.65 -5.98 -9.78
C LEU A 84 -3.96 -5.20 -9.94
N LEU A 85 -4.08 -4.36 -10.97
CA LEU A 85 -5.28 -3.57 -11.22
C LEU A 85 -6.49 -4.47 -11.45
N GLN A 86 -6.34 -5.52 -12.26
CA GLN A 86 -7.42 -6.48 -12.51
C GLN A 86 -7.86 -7.19 -11.24
N LEU A 87 -6.90 -7.60 -10.39
CA LEU A 87 -7.19 -8.22 -9.10
C LEU A 87 -8.02 -7.28 -8.20
N LEU A 88 -7.60 -6.03 -8.07
CA LEU A 88 -8.31 -5.03 -7.24
C LEU A 88 -9.70 -4.70 -7.82
N MET A 89 -9.86 -4.63 -9.14
CA MET A 89 -11.18 -4.46 -9.76
C MET A 89 -12.11 -5.65 -9.45
N CYS A 90 -11.61 -6.88 -9.57
CA CYS A 90 -12.36 -8.08 -9.22
C CYS A 90 -12.72 -8.12 -7.72
N GLU A 91 -11.81 -7.68 -6.85
CA GLU A 91 -12.07 -7.54 -5.40
C GLU A 91 -13.27 -6.63 -5.15
N ILE A 92 -13.31 -5.46 -5.79
CA ILE A 92 -14.45 -4.52 -5.65
C ILE A 92 -15.75 -5.11 -6.19
N MET A 93 -15.72 -5.84 -7.31
CA MET A 93 -16.91 -6.52 -7.84
C MET A 93 -17.47 -7.54 -6.84
N MET A 94 -16.61 -8.34 -6.22
CA MET A 94 -17.01 -9.31 -5.20
C MET A 94 -17.51 -8.63 -3.93
N LEU A 95 -16.82 -7.57 -3.49
CA LEU A 95 -17.20 -6.80 -2.31
C LEU A 95 -18.57 -6.13 -2.48
N GLY A 96 -18.85 -5.54 -3.65
CA GLY A 96 -20.14 -4.96 -3.97
C GLY A 96 -21.28 -5.98 -3.82
N LYS A 97 -21.06 -7.20 -4.36
CA LYS A 97 -22.01 -8.31 -4.18
C LYS A 97 -22.19 -8.71 -2.71
N LEU A 98 -21.11 -8.79 -1.94
CA LEU A 98 -21.18 -9.14 -0.50
C LEU A 98 -21.88 -8.06 0.33
N MET A 99 -21.75 -6.79 -0.05
CA MET A 99 -22.38 -5.66 0.62
C MET A 99 -23.81 -5.37 0.14
N GLY A 100 -24.29 -6.06 -0.89
CA GLY A 100 -25.61 -5.82 -1.47
C GLY A 100 -25.72 -4.48 -2.20
N VAL A 101 -24.61 -3.95 -2.72
CA VAL A 101 -24.56 -2.69 -3.48
C VAL A 101 -24.18 -2.96 -4.94
N ASN A 102 -24.54 -2.06 -5.84
CA ASN A 102 -24.10 -2.11 -7.23
C ASN A 102 -22.70 -1.48 -7.36
N PRO A 103 -21.65 -2.24 -7.71
CA PRO A 103 -20.31 -1.68 -7.86
C PRO A 103 -20.11 -0.92 -9.19
N PHE A 104 -21.13 -0.86 -10.05
CA PHE A 104 -21.03 -0.30 -11.41
C PHE A 104 -21.81 1.00 -11.61
N ASP A 105 -22.45 1.56 -10.57
CA ASP A 105 -23.14 2.84 -10.64
C ASP A 105 -22.56 3.89 -9.69
N GLN A 106 -23.03 5.12 -9.82
CA GLN A 106 -22.59 6.26 -9.02
C GLN A 106 -23.70 7.34 -8.93
N PRO A 107 -24.89 7.02 -8.38
CA PRO A 107 -26.06 7.90 -8.44
C PRO A 107 -25.83 9.27 -7.78
N ASN A 108 -25.18 9.30 -6.62
CA ASN A 108 -24.98 10.52 -5.83
C ASN A 108 -24.04 11.55 -6.51
N VAL A 109 -23.33 11.15 -7.56
CA VAL A 109 -22.48 12.06 -8.36
C VAL A 109 -23.34 13.02 -9.18
N GLU A 110 -24.56 12.65 -9.55
CA GLU A 110 -25.44 13.53 -10.32
C GLU A 110 -26.00 14.67 -9.46
N GLU A 111 -26.23 14.45 -8.16
CA GLU A 111 -26.79 15.46 -7.26
C GLU A 111 -25.94 16.75 -7.23
N TYR A 112 -24.62 16.63 -7.05
CA TYR A 112 -23.78 17.84 -7.04
C TYR A 112 -23.66 18.48 -8.44
N LYS A 113 -23.74 17.69 -9.52
CA LYS A 113 -23.72 18.21 -10.89
C LYS A 113 -24.95 19.05 -11.18
N GLU A 114 -26.10 18.68 -10.64
CA GLU A 114 -27.32 19.49 -10.73
C GLU A 114 -27.16 20.84 -10.02
N GLU A 115 -26.62 20.85 -8.80
CA GLU A 115 -26.36 22.09 -8.06
C GLU A 115 -25.37 23.01 -8.81
N VAL A 116 -24.31 22.45 -9.38
CA VAL A 116 -23.36 23.21 -10.21
C VAL A 116 -24.06 23.85 -11.41
N ARG A 117 -24.93 23.11 -12.12
CA ARG A 117 -25.68 23.65 -13.27
C ARG A 117 -26.61 24.78 -12.84
N LYS A 118 -27.29 24.67 -11.69
CA LYS A 118 -28.15 25.75 -11.15
C LYS A 118 -27.36 27.01 -10.84
N LEU A 119 -26.19 26.88 -10.20
CA LEU A 119 -25.35 28.00 -9.83
C LEU A 119 -24.75 28.74 -11.04
N LEU A 120 -24.45 28.03 -12.13
CA LEU A 120 -23.88 28.62 -13.35
C LEU A 120 -24.92 29.17 -14.33
N ALA A 121 -26.20 28.82 -14.15
CA ALA A 121 -27.30 29.32 -14.98
C ALA A 121 -27.85 30.68 -14.52
N ASN A 122 -27.32 31.23 -13.42
CA ASN A 122 -27.57 32.59 -12.92
C ASN A 122 -26.45 33.54 -13.36
#